data_AF-A0A2E5KNX6-F1
#
_entry.id   AF-A0A2E5KNX6-F1
#
_cell.length_a   1.000
_cell.length_b   1.000
_cell.length_c   1.000
_cell.angle_alpha   90.00
_cell.angle_beta   90.00
_cell.angle_gamma   90.00
#
_symmetry.space_group_name_H-M   'P 1'
#
loop_
_entity.id
_entity.type
_entity.pdbx_description
1 polymer ?
#
loop_
_entity_poly.entity_id
_entity_poly.type
_entity_poly.pdbx_seq_one_letter_code
_entity_poly.pdbx_strand_id
1 'polypeptide(L)'
;MGIPAAEITPKVQATIVTLMEEVQQLHHQLEATQAQLAEVVKLADQDALTPTLNRRACVRELHRAMSLAERYGEPSSVLYFDINNFKENNDTYGHLAGDDALMHVADILA
;
A
#
# COMPACT_ATOMS: atom_id res chain seq x y z
N MET A 1 -28.64 -29.97 2.05
CA MET A 1 -28.05 -31.19 1.46
C MET A 1 -27.46 -32.00 2.60
N GLY A 2 -28.29 -32.81 3.26
CA GLY A 2 -27.93 -33.57 4.46
C GLY A 2 -27.52 -34.98 4.08
N ILE A 3 -26.25 -35.31 4.32
CA ILE A 3 -25.77 -36.70 4.24
C ILE A 3 -26.35 -37.41 5.47
N PRO A 4 -27.04 -38.56 5.33
CA PRO A 4 -27.53 -39.33 6.47
C PRO A 4 -26.36 -39.68 7.40
N ALA A 5 -26.53 -39.48 8.72
CA ALA A 5 -25.48 -39.74 9.72
C ALA A 5 -24.96 -41.21 9.71
N ALA A 6 -25.66 -42.12 9.03
CA ALA A 6 -25.29 -43.53 8.86
C ALA A 6 -24.25 -43.81 7.76
N GLU A 7 -23.91 -42.83 6.90
CA GLU A 7 -22.97 -43.02 5.76
C GLU A 7 -21.60 -42.37 5.95
N ILE A 8 -21.39 -41.64 7.05
CA ILE A 8 -20.08 -41.06 7.37
C ILE A 8 -19.20 -42.18 7.96
N THR A 9 -18.56 -42.94 7.08
CA THR A 9 -17.52 -43.88 7.52
C THR A 9 -16.40 -43.11 8.25
N PRO A 10 -15.71 -43.73 9.22
CA PRO A 10 -14.57 -43.11 9.91
C PRO A 10 -13.51 -42.56 8.94
N LYS A 11 -13.39 -43.20 7.76
CA LYS A 11 -12.52 -42.75 6.67
C LYS A 11 -12.96 -41.38 6.10
N VAL A 12 -14.26 -41.18 5.87
CA VAL A 12 -14.81 -39.89 5.39
C VAL A 12 -14.61 -38.80 6.45
N GLN A 13 -14.86 -39.12 7.73
CA GLN A 13 -14.64 -38.16 8.82
C GLN A 13 -13.17 -37.76 8.94
N ALA A 14 -12.24 -38.72 8.83
CA ALA A 14 -10.81 -38.44 8.80
C ALA A 14 -10.40 -37.59 7.59
N THR A 15 -10.94 -37.88 6.39
CA THR A 15 -10.68 -37.07 5.18
C THR A 15 -11.19 -35.64 5.33
N ILE A 16 -12.37 -35.43 5.94
CA ILE A 16 -12.91 -34.09 6.20
C ILE A 16 -11.99 -33.32 7.13
N VAL A 17 -11.51 -33.93 8.22
CA VAL A 17 -10.58 -33.28 9.15
C VAL A 17 -9.29 -32.86 8.45
N THR A 18 -8.67 -33.76 7.68
CA THR A 18 -7.46 -33.43 6.90
C THR A 18 -7.71 -32.32 5.89
N LEU A 19 -8.87 -32.29 5.23
CA LEU A 19 -9.22 -31.22 4.28
C LEU A 19 -9.43 -29.88 4.99
N MET A 20 -10.02 -29.88 6.20
CA MET A 20 -10.20 -28.68 7.00
C MET A 20 -8.86 -28.12 7.48
N GLU A 21 -7.92 -28.98 7.88
CA GLU A 21 -6.54 -28.59 8.21
C GLU A 21 -5.85 -27.95 7.00
N GLU A 22 -5.99 -28.54 5.81
CA GLU A 22 -5.41 -27.99 4.58
C GLU A 22 -6.02 -26.61 4.23
N VAL A 23 -7.34 -26.45 4.35
CA VAL A 23 -8.02 -25.17 4.12
C VAL A 23 -7.54 -24.10 5.11
N GLN A 24 -7.38 -24.46 6.39
CA GLN A 24 -6.85 -23.54 7.40
C GLN A 24 -5.42 -23.11 7.07
N GLN A 25 -4.57 -24.05 6.63
CA GLN A 25 -3.21 -23.76 6.24
C GLN A 25 -3.14 -22.85 5.01
N LEU A 26 -3.97 -23.10 4.00
CA LEU A 26 -4.08 -22.24 2.82
C LEU A 26 -4.56 -20.83 3.17
N HIS A 27 -5.55 -20.69 4.06
CA HIS A 27 -5.99 -19.38 4.52
C HIS A 27 -4.86 -18.62 5.23
N HIS A 28 -4.09 -19.28 6.10
CA HIS A 28 -2.98 -18.64 6.77
C HIS A 28 -1.88 -18.21 5.78
N GLN A 29 -1.58 -19.06 4.79
CA GLN A 29 -0.64 -18.70 3.71
C GLN A 29 -1.14 -17.52 2.87
N LEU A 30 -2.43 -17.46 2.58
CA LEU A 30 -3.03 -16.35 1.85
C LEU A 30 -2.89 -15.04 2.63
N GLU A 31 -3.22 -15.05 3.92
CA GLU A 31 -3.05 -13.87 4.79
C GLU A 31 -1.60 -13.41 4.84
N ALA A 32 -0.65 -14.34 5.03
CA ALA A 32 0.77 -14.03 5.03
C ALA A 32 1.25 -13.43 3.70
N THR A 33 0.80 -14.00 2.57
CA THR A 33 1.14 -13.51 1.23
C THR A 33 0.56 -12.13 0.97
N GLN A 34 -0.67 -11.88 1.41
CA GLN A 34 -1.31 -10.56 1.29
C GLN A 34 -0.59 -9.49 2.12
N ALA A 35 -0.18 -9.83 3.35
CA ALA A 35 0.60 -8.92 4.18
C ALA A 35 1.96 -8.57 3.55
N GLN A 36 2.66 -9.58 2.99
CA GLN A 36 3.90 -9.36 2.26
C GLN A 36 3.70 -8.50 1.01
N LEU A 37 2.64 -8.75 0.24
CA LEU A 37 2.32 -7.95 -0.94
C LEU A 37 2.03 -6.50 -0.55
N ALA A 38 1.27 -6.27 0.52
CA ALA A 38 0.97 -4.92 1.00
C ALA A 38 2.24 -4.15 1.36
N GLU A 39 3.21 -4.79 2.02
CA GLU A 39 4.48 -4.16 2.37
C GLU A 39 5.34 -3.86 1.13
N VAL A 40 5.41 -4.79 0.18
CA VAL A 40 6.13 -4.58 -1.09
C VAL A 40 5.51 -3.42 -1.88
N VAL A 41 4.18 -3.35 -1.95
CA VAL A 41 3.46 -2.26 -2.62
C VAL A 41 3.76 -0.93 -1.93
N LYS A 42 3.70 -0.88 -0.60
CA LYS A 42 4.02 0.31 0.19
C LYS A 42 5.43 0.82 -0.11
N LEU A 43 6.44 -0.06 -0.07
CA LEU A 43 7.82 0.30 -0.39
C LEU A 43 7.99 0.75 -1.84
N ALA A 44 7.24 0.16 -2.77
CA ALA A 44 7.27 0.53 -4.19
C ALA A 44 6.53 1.84 -4.51
N ASP A 45 5.74 2.37 -3.57
CA ASP A 45 4.95 3.58 -3.71
C ASP A 45 5.55 4.78 -2.95
N GLN A 46 6.55 4.56 -2.11
CA GLN A 46 7.26 5.62 -1.40
C GLN A 46 8.40 6.20 -2.24
N ASP A 47 8.67 7.49 -2.01
CA ASP A 47 9.90 8.14 -2.48
C ASP A 47 11.11 7.63 -1.67
N ALA A 48 12.28 7.58 -2.31
CA ALA A 48 13.47 6.99 -1.70
C ALA A 48 14.14 7.91 -0.67
N LEU A 49 13.91 9.23 -0.77
CA LEU A 49 14.55 10.23 0.09
C LEU A 49 13.57 10.79 1.13
N THR A 50 12.31 10.98 0.75
CA THR A 50 11.29 11.64 1.58
C THR A 50 10.20 10.66 2.02
N PRO A 51 9.49 10.90 3.15
CA PRO A 51 8.37 10.05 3.60
C PRO A 51 7.08 10.29 2.79
N THR A 52 7.18 10.61 1.50
CA THR A 52 6.06 10.93 0.63
C THR A 52 5.81 9.84 -0.41
N LEU A 53 4.66 9.90 -1.08
CA LEU A 53 4.41 9.05 -2.25
C LEU A 53 5.36 9.45 -3.37
N ASN A 54 5.98 8.47 -4.02
CA ASN A 54 6.68 8.73 -5.26
C ASN A 54 5.73 9.20 -6.36
N ARG A 55 6.31 9.76 -7.43
CA ARG A 55 5.54 10.34 -8.53
C ARG A 55 4.48 9.40 -9.10
N ARG A 56 4.79 8.11 -9.25
CA ARG A 56 3.86 7.12 -9.81
C ARG A 56 2.66 6.91 -8.89
N ALA A 57 2.91 6.75 -7.59
CA ALA A 57 1.84 6.57 -6.60
C ALA A 57 1.00 7.84 -6.41
N CYS A 58 1.63 9.02 -6.39
CA CYS A 58 0.94 10.31 -6.31
C CYS A 58 -0.05 10.51 -7.48
N VAL A 59 0.38 10.25 -8.72
CA VAL A 59 -0.51 10.36 -9.89
C VAL A 59 -1.67 9.36 -9.81
N ARG A 60 -1.42 8.14 -9.33
CA ARG A 60 -2.48 7.13 -9.14
C ARG A 60 -3.52 7.58 -8.11
N GLU A 61 -3.10 8.11 -6.96
CA GLU A 61 -4.01 8.62 -5.95
C GLU A 61 -4.74 9.88 -6.41
N LEU A 62 -4.10 10.75 -7.20
CA LEU A 62 -4.76 11.89 -7.81
C LEU A 62 -5.92 11.46 -8.73
N HIS A 63 -5.71 10.47 -9.60
CA HIS A 63 -6.78 9.92 -10.44
C HIS A 63 -7.92 9.31 -9.62
N ARG A 64 -7.60 8.65 -8.50
CA ARG A 64 -8.60 8.11 -7.58
C ARG A 64 -9.42 9.24 -6.94
N ALA A 65 -8.77 10.30 -6.48
CA ALA A 65 -9.42 11.47 -5.90
C ALA A 65 -10.32 12.19 -6.90
N MET A 66 -9.85 12.39 -8.14
CA MET A 66 -10.65 12.96 -9.23
C MET A 66 -11.92 12.13 -9.52
N SER A 67 -11.79 10.81 -9.57
CA SER A 67 -12.93 9.91 -9.81
C SER A 67 -13.98 9.98 -8.68
N LEU A 68 -13.53 10.15 -7.44
CA LEU A 68 -14.40 10.33 -6.28
C LEU A 68 -15.12 11.68 -6.33
N ALA A 69 -14.38 12.75 -6.64
CA ALA A 69 -14.94 14.10 -6.80
C ALA A 69 -15.99 14.14 -7.92
N GLU A 70 -15.74 13.50 -9.06
CA GLU A 70 -16.71 13.38 -10.16
C GLU A 70 -17.95 12.59 -9.76
N ARG A 71 -17.78 11.48 -9.01
CA ARG A 71 -18.87 10.61 -8.59
C ARG A 71 -19.80 11.26 -7.55
N TYR A 72 -19.22 11.99 -6.60
CA TYR A 72 -19.97 12.54 -5.45
C TYR A 72 -20.24 14.04 -5.55
N GLY A 73 -19.66 14.72 -6.54
CA GLY A 73 -19.82 16.16 -6.75
C GLY A 73 -19.14 17.03 -5.68
N GLU A 74 -18.18 16.48 -4.94
CA GLU A 74 -17.48 17.23 -3.88
C GLU A 74 -16.37 18.11 -4.48
N PRO A 75 -16.34 19.42 -4.17
CA PRO A 75 -15.30 20.31 -4.66
C PRO A 75 -13.94 19.91 -4.06
N SER A 76 -12.96 19.70 -4.94
CA SER A 76 -11.60 19.28 -4.58
C SER A 76 -10.57 20.23 -5.17
N SER A 77 -9.44 20.39 -4.48
CA SER A 77 -8.32 21.24 -4.89
C SER A 77 -7.02 20.43 -4.94
N VAL A 78 -6.11 20.83 -5.82
CA VAL A 78 -4.76 20.27 -5.92
C VAL A 78 -3.77 21.39 -5.67
N LEU A 79 -2.81 21.15 -4.77
CA LEU A 79 -1.71 22.06 -4.50
C LEU A 79 -0.43 21.52 -5.13
N TYR A 80 0.29 22.38 -5.83
CA TYR A 80 1.60 22.08 -6.42
C TYR A 80 2.58 23.16 -5.95
N PHE A 81 3.70 22.73 -5.40
CA PHE A 81 4.73 23.61 -4.85
C PHE A 81 6.12 23.12 -5.28
N ASP A 82 7.07 24.06 -5.28
CA ASP A 82 8.46 23.85 -5.62
C ASP A 82 9.34 24.61 -4.62
N ILE A 83 10.55 24.11 -4.36
CA ILE A 83 11.49 24.76 -3.46
C ILE A 83 12.27 25.82 -4.25
N ASN A 84 12.00 27.10 -3.95
CA ASN A 84 12.69 28.20 -4.60
C ASN A 84 14.20 28.14 -4.36
N ASN A 85 14.98 28.46 -5.40
CA ASN A 85 16.44 28.52 -5.38
C ASN A 85 17.13 27.23 -4.91
N PHE A 86 16.48 26.07 -5.07
CA PHE A 86 17.02 24.79 -4.58
C PHE A 86 18.41 24.46 -5.15
N LYS A 87 18.66 24.77 -6.43
CA LYS A 87 19.97 24.59 -7.05
C LYS A 87 21.05 25.47 -6.42
N GLU A 88 20.77 26.74 -6.18
CA GLU A 88 21.71 27.68 -5.56
C GLU A 88 22.08 27.24 -4.13
N ASN A 89 21.09 26.74 -3.38
CA ASN A 89 21.33 26.13 -2.07
C ASN A 89 22.24 24.90 -2.18
N ASN A 90 21.99 23.99 -3.13
CA ASN A 90 22.85 22.84 -3.36
C ASN A 90 24.27 23.23 -3.76
N ASP A 91 24.42 24.24 -4.62
CA ASP A 91 25.71 24.72 -5.07
C ASP A 91 26.49 25.41 -3.92
N THR A 92 25.78 26.02 -2.96
CA THR A 92 26.37 26.73 -1.80
C THR A 92 26.70 25.81 -0.62
N TYR A 93 25.80 24.89 -0.29
CA TYR A 93 25.86 24.07 0.93
C TYR A 93 26.10 22.57 0.66
N GLY A 94 26.11 22.17 -0.61
CA GLY A 94 26.27 20.78 -1.05
C GLY A 94 24.96 20.00 -1.11
N HIS A 95 24.98 18.87 -1.83
CA HIS A 95 23.79 18.05 -2.05
C HIS A 95 23.17 17.47 -0.77
N LEU A 96 23.99 17.14 0.24
CA LEU A 96 23.47 16.63 1.52
C LEU A 96 22.57 17.66 2.22
N ALA A 97 22.92 18.94 2.16
CA ALA A 97 22.08 20.01 2.70
C ALA A 97 20.79 20.18 1.89
N GLY A 98 20.83 19.91 0.58
CA GLY A 98 19.64 19.82 -0.27
C GLY A 98 18.71 18.68 0.13
N ASP A 99 19.27 17.50 0.38
CA ASP A 99 18.54 16.33 0.83
C ASP A 99 17.87 16.59 2.19
N ASP A 100 18.58 17.22 3.13
CA ASP A 100 18.03 17.65 4.41
C ASP A 100 16.88 18.66 4.24
N ALA A 101 17.02 19.62 3.31
CA ALA A 101 15.95 20.57 3.01
C ALA A 101 14.71 19.90 2.40
N LEU A 102 14.90 18.92 1.50
CA LEU A 102 13.79 18.14 0.92
C LEU A 102 13.06 17.32 1.99
N MET A 103 13.80 16.64 2.86
CA MET A 103 13.21 15.91 3.99
C MET A 103 12.43 16.84 4.91
N HIS A 104 13.01 17.99 5.26
CA HIS A 104 12.34 18.96 6.14
C HIS A 104 11.03 19.49 5.54
N VAL A 105 11.02 19.82 4.24
CA VAL A 105 9.80 20.25 3.54
C VAL A 105 8.77 19.12 3.51
N ALA A 106 9.19 17.89 3.22
CA ALA A 106 8.30 16.74 3.22
C ALA A 106 7.66 16.49 4.59
N ASP A 107 8.43 16.60 5.68
CA ASP A 107 7.94 16.44 7.04
C ASP A 107 6.93 17.52 7.45
N ILE A 108 7.07 18.75 6.94
CA ILE A 108 6.10 19.83 7.18
C ILE A 108 4.75 19.55 6.49
N LEU A 109 4.77 18.82 5.38
CA LEU A 109 3.61 18.56 4.53
C LEU A 109 2.89 17.24 4.86
N ALA A 110 3.54 16.36 5.63
CA ALA A 110 3.01 15.06 6.07
C ALA A 110 1.95 15.21 7.17
#